data_AF-A0A7W0Q893-F1
#
_entry.id   AF-A0A7W0Q893-F1
#
_cell.length_a   1.000
_cell.length_b   1.000
_cell.length_c   1.000
_cell.angle_alpha   90.00
_cell.angle_beta   90.00
_cell.angle_gamma   90.00
#
_symmetry.space_group_name_H-M   'P 1'
#
loop_
_entity.id
_entity.type
_entity.pdbx_description
1 polymer ?
#
loop_
_entity_poly.entity_id
_entity_poly.type
_entity_poly.pdbx_seq_one_letter_code
_entity_poly.pdbx_strand_id
1 'polypeptide(L)'
;MPKTLAEIAIEAGLVNRAGAAKAGKMAEVQKLPLVVVLVRELKIDEVALIGAIRRQTRVPLIDPGDIQIDPDALRQVPRDACARLRVLPLGITNDGETRVLRLAMADPTDTSAILEIESLTHCEIEVSALPLSAIDELVDKGYRQINTAIVSRPTGPGGPPGPRWSEPADAGERGPVAKVGKIGSQLESDSEVSVTAQISLLALQQLGTDDLEARFAALLQVLIDKGLVTEAELAEALKKPKPNNS
;
A
#
# COMPACT_ATOMS: atom_id res chain seq x y z
N MET A 1 -25.11 19.52 14.91
CA MET A 1 -23.65 19.40 15.07
C MET A 1 -23.17 18.28 14.17
N PRO A 2 -21.98 18.38 13.54
CA PRO A 2 -21.40 17.26 12.82
C PRO A 2 -21.25 16.10 13.80
N LYS A 3 -21.62 14.88 13.37
CA LYS A 3 -21.48 13.70 14.20
C LYS A 3 -20.01 13.38 14.37
N THR A 4 -19.64 12.97 15.57
CA THR A 4 -18.28 12.50 15.85
C THR A 4 -18.05 11.12 15.25
N LEU A 5 -16.80 10.78 14.91
CA LEU A 5 -16.47 9.45 14.40
C LEU A 5 -16.94 8.32 15.36
N ALA A 6 -16.87 8.56 16.67
CA ALA A 6 -17.37 7.62 17.69
C ALA A 6 -18.88 7.34 17.54
N GLU A 7 -19.69 8.38 17.31
CA GLU A 7 -21.14 8.23 17.09
C GLU A 7 -21.43 7.49 15.78
N ILE A 8 -20.69 7.82 14.71
CA ILE A 8 -20.82 7.16 13.41
C ILE A 8 -20.54 5.66 13.54
N ALA A 9 -19.49 5.28 14.26
CA ALA A 9 -19.15 3.87 14.47
C ALA A 9 -20.21 3.12 15.30
N ILE A 10 -20.84 3.79 16.28
CA ILE A 10 -21.93 3.21 17.08
C ILE A 10 -23.20 3.03 16.23
N GLU A 11 -23.59 4.05 15.47
CA GLU A 11 -24.78 3.99 14.60
C GLU A 11 -24.64 2.94 13.50
N ALA A 12 -23.43 2.72 12.99
CA ALA A 12 -23.14 1.68 12.02
C ALA A 12 -23.13 0.26 12.63
N GLY A 13 -23.25 0.13 13.95
CA GLY A 13 -23.20 -1.16 14.65
C GLY A 13 -21.80 -1.79 14.69
N LEU A 14 -20.75 -1.02 14.36
CA LEU A 14 -19.36 -1.50 14.34
C LEU A 14 -18.77 -1.59 15.75
N VAL A 15 -19.24 -0.73 16.66
CA VAL A 15 -18.79 -0.68 18.05
C VAL A 15 -19.94 -0.35 18.98
N ASN A 16 -19.90 -0.86 20.21
CA ASN A 16 -20.83 -0.44 21.25
C ASN A 16 -20.35 0.85 21.94
N ARG A 17 -21.25 1.53 22.68
CA ARG A 17 -20.92 2.78 23.37
C ARG A 17 -19.74 2.64 24.35
N ALA A 18 -19.63 1.48 25.02
CA ALA A 18 -18.53 1.20 25.95
C ALA A 18 -17.17 1.07 25.21
N GLY A 19 -17.16 0.43 24.05
CA GLY A 19 -16.00 0.24 23.19
C GLY A 19 -15.54 1.55 22.58
N ALA A 20 -16.47 2.38 22.10
CA ALA A 20 -16.16 3.72 21.62
C ALA A 20 -15.54 4.61 22.72
N ALA A 21 -16.09 4.57 23.94
CA ALA A 21 -15.54 5.31 25.07
C ALA A 21 -14.13 4.80 25.46
N LYS A 22 -13.91 3.48 25.40
CA LYS A 22 -12.58 2.88 25.61
C LYS A 22 -11.60 3.33 24.52
N ALA A 23 -12.02 3.33 23.26
CA ALA A 23 -11.22 3.79 22.13
C ALA A 23 -10.78 5.24 22.30
N GLY A 24 -11.70 6.13 22.68
CA GLY A 24 -11.40 7.53 22.95
C GLY A 24 -10.33 7.73 24.01
N LYS A 25 -10.46 7.04 25.15
CA LYS A 25 -9.45 7.09 26.23
C LYS A 25 -8.09 6.58 25.77
N MET A 26 -8.06 5.51 24.98
CA MET A 26 -6.81 4.97 24.44
C MET A 26 -6.18 5.92 23.43
N ALA A 27 -6.98 6.56 22.57
CA ALA A 27 -6.52 7.55 21.60
C ALA A 27 -5.87 8.75 22.30
N GLU A 28 -6.46 9.25 23.38
CA GLU A 28 -5.89 10.34 24.19
C GLU A 28 -4.57 9.94 24.86
N VAL A 29 -4.52 8.76 25.49
CA VAL A 29 -3.31 8.27 26.18
C VAL A 29 -2.17 8.03 25.19
N GLN A 30 -2.47 7.46 24.02
CA GLN A 30 -1.49 7.14 23.00
C GLN A 30 -1.18 8.33 22.07
N LYS A 31 -1.95 9.42 22.15
CA LYS A 31 -1.90 10.56 21.23
C LYS A 31 -2.01 10.15 19.76
N LEU A 32 -2.89 9.19 19.49
CA LEU A 32 -3.17 8.69 18.15
C LEU A 32 -4.56 9.13 17.69
N PRO A 33 -4.80 9.28 16.37
CA PRO A 33 -6.14 9.51 15.85
C PRO A 33 -7.10 8.38 16.25
N LEU A 34 -8.34 8.72 16.56
CA LEU A 34 -9.35 7.77 17.04
C LEU A 34 -9.58 6.61 16.05
N VAL A 35 -9.56 6.90 14.75
CA VAL A 35 -9.68 5.90 13.68
C VAL A 35 -8.62 4.80 13.79
N VAL A 36 -7.38 5.13 14.18
CA VAL A 36 -6.29 4.17 14.31
C VAL A 36 -6.60 3.18 15.43
N VAL A 37 -7.07 3.66 16.57
CA VAL A 37 -7.41 2.81 17.72
C VAL A 37 -8.61 1.92 17.39
N LEU A 38 -9.63 2.46 16.71
CA LEU A 38 -10.81 1.71 16.32
C LEU A 38 -10.48 0.55 15.37
N VAL A 39 -9.64 0.80 14.37
CA VAL A 39 -9.26 -0.24 13.40
C VAL A 39 -8.24 -1.21 14.02
N ARG A 40 -7.20 -0.73 14.70
CA ARG A 40 -6.08 -1.59 15.17
C ARG A 40 -6.37 -2.32 16.48
N GLU A 41 -6.96 -1.64 17.46
CA GLU A 41 -7.18 -2.21 18.80
C GLU A 41 -8.53 -2.91 18.92
N LEU A 42 -9.58 -2.29 18.36
CA LEU A 42 -10.94 -2.85 18.38
C LEU A 42 -11.22 -3.77 17.19
N LYS A 43 -10.29 -3.87 16.23
CA LYS A 43 -10.38 -4.74 15.04
C LYS A 43 -11.67 -4.51 14.24
N ILE A 44 -12.08 -3.24 14.16
CA ILE A 44 -13.24 -2.84 13.36
C ILE A 44 -12.87 -2.95 11.89
N ASP A 45 -13.82 -3.43 11.09
CA ASP A 45 -13.66 -3.46 9.63
C ASP A 45 -13.59 -2.04 9.07
N GLU A 46 -12.46 -1.76 8.42
CA GLU A 46 -12.10 -0.44 7.91
C GLU A 46 -12.98 -0.03 6.73
N VAL A 47 -13.36 -0.99 5.88
CA VAL A 47 -14.23 -0.77 4.72
C VAL A 47 -15.64 -0.42 5.18
N ALA A 48 -16.16 -1.11 6.19
CA ALA A 48 -17.44 -0.78 6.80
C ALA A 48 -17.41 0.58 7.51
N LEU A 49 -16.32 0.90 8.23
CA LEU A 49 -16.15 2.20 8.88
C LEU A 49 -16.15 3.34 7.87
N ILE A 50 -15.41 3.21 6.78
CA ILE A 50 -15.35 4.28 5.77
C ILE A 50 -16.64 4.44 5.00
N GLY A 51 -17.34 3.33 4.75
CA GLY A 51 -18.70 3.35 4.21
C GLY A 51 -19.68 4.09 5.12
N ALA A 52 -19.56 3.91 6.44
CA ALA A 52 -20.37 4.63 7.42
C ALA A 52 -20.04 6.13 7.46
N ILE A 53 -18.76 6.49 7.44
CA ILE A 53 -18.29 7.88 7.36
C ILE A 53 -18.85 8.56 6.10
N ARG A 54 -18.65 7.97 4.92
CA ARG A 54 -19.14 8.52 3.64
C ARG A 54 -20.63 8.84 3.66
N ARG A 55 -21.45 7.96 4.26
CA ARG A 55 -22.91 8.17 4.37
C ARG A 55 -23.27 9.40 5.20
N GLN A 56 -22.45 9.75 6.19
CA GLN A 56 -22.71 10.85 7.13
C GLN A 56 -22.08 12.16 6.64
N THR A 57 -20.84 12.11 6.15
CA THR A 57 -20.03 13.30 5.83
C THR A 57 -20.16 13.77 4.38
N ARG A 58 -20.83 13.00 3.50
CA ARG A 58 -20.96 13.26 2.04
C ARG A 58 -19.62 13.44 1.30
N VAL A 59 -18.54 12.98 1.90
CA VAL A 59 -17.18 13.02 1.35
C VAL A 59 -17.02 11.88 0.32
N PRO A 60 -16.36 12.12 -0.82
CA PRO A 60 -16.09 11.07 -1.81
C PRO A 60 -15.18 9.99 -1.21
N LEU A 61 -15.47 8.73 -1.51
CA LEU A 61 -14.59 7.60 -1.22
C LEU A 61 -13.80 7.32 -2.49
N ILE A 62 -12.47 7.26 -2.37
CA ILE A 62 -11.57 6.98 -3.49
C ILE A 62 -11.07 5.55 -3.34
N ASP A 63 -11.04 4.81 -4.45
CA ASP A 63 -10.45 3.47 -4.49
C ASP A 63 -8.93 3.57 -4.51
N PRO A 64 -8.21 2.82 -3.65
CA PRO A 64 -6.76 2.93 -3.50
C PRO A 64 -5.96 2.52 -4.75
N GLY A 65 -6.55 1.71 -5.63
CA GLY A 65 -5.92 1.25 -6.87
C GLY A 65 -5.85 2.31 -7.97
N ASP A 66 -6.78 3.27 -7.97
CA ASP A 66 -6.90 4.29 -9.03
C ASP A 66 -6.28 5.64 -8.63
N ILE A 67 -5.59 5.67 -7.48
CA ILE A 67 -5.02 6.90 -6.95
C ILE A 67 -3.76 7.28 -7.72
N GLN A 68 -3.83 8.42 -8.40
CA GLN A 68 -2.66 9.12 -8.90
C GLN A 68 -2.22 10.16 -7.88
N ILE A 69 -0.97 10.02 -7.42
CA ILE A 69 -0.36 10.92 -6.43
C ILE A 69 0.56 11.89 -7.16
N ASP A 70 0.27 13.18 -7.01
CA ASP A 70 1.12 14.25 -7.52
C ASP A 70 2.35 14.44 -6.60
N PRO A 71 3.58 14.34 -7.12
CA PRO A 71 4.78 14.59 -6.33
C PRO A 71 4.84 16.01 -5.75
N ASP A 72 4.21 17.02 -6.38
CA ASP A 72 4.20 18.38 -5.86
C ASP A 72 3.35 18.51 -4.59
N ALA A 73 2.23 17.77 -4.50
CA ALA A 73 1.42 17.71 -3.29
C ALA A 73 2.15 17.04 -2.13
N LEU A 74 2.88 15.94 -2.41
CA LEU A 74 3.71 15.26 -1.41
C LEU A 74 4.88 16.13 -0.91
N ARG A 75 5.33 17.13 -1.67
CA ARG A 75 6.35 18.09 -1.21
C ARG A 75 5.81 19.13 -0.24
N GLN A 76 4.51 19.45 -0.31
CA GLN A 76 3.89 20.44 0.58
C GLN A 76 3.72 19.91 2.00
N VAL A 77 3.43 18.61 2.16
CA VAL A 77 3.24 17.99 3.47
C VAL A 77 4.43 17.07 3.78
N PRO A 78 5.07 17.16 4.95
CA PRO A 78 6.14 16.24 5.30
C PRO A 78 5.59 14.85 5.65
N ARG A 79 6.36 13.80 5.35
CA ARG A 79 6.00 12.39 5.62
C ARG A 79 5.55 12.15 7.06
N ASP A 80 6.19 12.81 8.03
CA ASP A 80 5.87 12.66 9.44
C ASP A 80 4.46 13.16 9.77
N ALA A 81 4.07 14.31 9.22
CA ALA A 81 2.72 14.83 9.38
C ALA A 81 1.67 13.90 8.73
N CYS A 82 1.95 13.39 7.53
CA CYS A 82 1.10 12.40 6.87
C CYS A 82 0.89 11.13 7.72
N ALA A 83 1.99 10.60 8.28
CA ALA A 83 1.94 9.39 9.08
C ALA A 83 1.21 9.60 10.41
N ARG A 84 1.41 10.74 11.08
CA ARG A 84 0.78 11.08 12.36
C ARG A 84 -0.72 11.35 12.21
N LEU A 85 -1.10 12.15 11.22
CA LEU A 85 -2.49 12.57 10.99
C LEU A 85 -3.28 11.58 10.15
N ARG A 86 -2.63 10.54 9.60
CA ARG A 86 -3.24 9.55 8.69
C ARG A 86 -3.88 10.23 7.49
N VAL A 87 -3.07 11.02 6.79
CA VAL A 87 -3.47 11.76 5.59
C VAL A 87 -2.52 11.50 4.43
N LEU A 88 -3.05 11.54 3.21
CA LEU A 88 -2.34 11.34 1.96
C LEU A 88 -2.63 12.53 1.01
N PRO A 89 -1.64 13.40 0.74
CA PRO A 89 -1.75 14.43 -0.29
C PRO A 89 -1.90 13.78 -1.66
N LEU A 90 -2.95 14.15 -2.40
CA LEU A 90 -3.24 13.58 -3.73
C LEU A 90 -2.77 14.48 -4.86
N GLY A 91 -3.04 15.78 -4.74
CA GLY A 91 -2.79 16.74 -5.80
C GLY A 91 -2.97 18.16 -5.30
N ILE A 92 -2.29 19.11 -5.95
CA ILE A 92 -2.48 20.53 -5.70
C ILE A 92 -3.00 21.19 -6.97
N THR A 93 -4.07 21.96 -6.84
CA THR A 93 -4.64 22.75 -7.93
C THR A 93 -4.56 24.21 -7.56
N ASN A 94 -4.16 25.05 -8.51
CA ASN A 94 -4.19 26.50 -8.33
C ASN A 94 -5.48 27.03 -8.98
N ASP A 95 -6.36 27.61 -8.19
CA ASP A 95 -7.57 28.28 -8.66
C ASP A 95 -7.42 29.79 -8.43
N GLY A 96 -6.84 30.47 -9.43
CA GLY A 96 -6.52 31.89 -9.34
C GLY A 96 -5.45 32.21 -8.28
N GLU A 97 -5.83 32.96 -7.25
CA GLU A 97 -4.96 33.31 -6.11
C GLU A 97 -4.97 32.25 -5.01
N THR A 98 -5.94 31.33 -5.02
CA THR A 98 -6.10 30.32 -3.98
C THR A 98 -5.47 28.99 -4.39
N ARG A 99 -4.74 28.36 -3.47
CA ARG A 99 -4.18 27.03 -3.66
C ARG A 99 -5.07 26.02 -2.97
N VAL A 100 -5.56 25.03 -3.72
CA VAL A 100 -6.42 23.96 -3.23
C VAL A 100 -5.61 22.67 -3.18
N LEU A 101 -5.45 22.11 -1.99
CA LEU A 101 -4.79 20.83 -1.77
C LEU A 101 -5.85 19.74 -1.65
N ARG A 102 -5.87 18.80 -2.59
CA ARG A 102 -6.69 17.59 -2.50
C ARG A 102 -6.00 16.60 -1.57
N LEU A 103 -6.71 16.17 -0.54
CA LEU A 103 -6.19 15.34 0.54
C LEU A 103 -7.11 14.14 0.78
N ALA A 104 -6.54 12.95 0.83
CA ALA A 104 -7.23 11.76 1.32
C ALA A 104 -6.96 11.58 2.83
N MET A 105 -8.01 11.32 3.62
CA MET A 105 -7.92 11.15 5.07
C MET A 105 -8.61 9.87 5.54
N ALA A 106 -8.07 9.24 6.59
CA ALA A 106 -8.70 8.11 7.25
C ALA A 106 -9.95 8.54 8.05
N ASP A 107 -9.90 9.74 8.64
CA ASP A 107 -10.99 10.35 9.39
C ASP A 107 -11.24 11.78 8.90
N PRO A 108 -12.22 11.99 7.99
CA PRO A 108 -12.59 13.33 7.54
C PRO A 108 -13.45 14.10 8.56
N THR A 109 -13.79 13.51 9.71
CA THR A 109 -14.54 14.19 10.78
C THR A 109 -13.62 14.84 11.81
N ASP A 110 -12.32 14.53 11.78
CA ASP A 110 -11.32 15.16 12.62
C ASP A 110 -10.97 16.56 12.09
N THR A 111 -11.71 17.56 12.58
CA THR A 111 -11.47 18.96 12.24
C THR A 111 -10.11 19.46 12.73
N SER A 112 -9.53 18.85 13.77
CA SER A 112 -8.21 19.27 14.28
C SER A 112 -7.12 18.90 13.29
N ALA A 113 -7.18 17.71 12.70
CA ALA A 113 -6.26 17.27 11.67
C ALA A 113 -6.35 18.13 10.40
N ILE A 114 -7.58 18.51 9.99
CA ILE A 114 -7.81 19.39 8.83
C ILE A 114 -7.16 20.76 9.07
N LEU A 115 -7.46 21.40 10.21
CA LEU A 115 -6.90 22.72 10.57
C LEU A 115 -5.38 22.70 10.68
N GLU A 116 -4.80 21.60 11.17
CA GLU A 116 -3.35 21.46 11.27
C GLU A 116 -2.70 21.41 9.87
N ILE A 117 -3.26 20.65 8.94
CA ILE A 117 -2.76 20.61 7.55
C ILE A 117 -2.98 21.94 6.83
N GLU A 118 -4.12 22.61 7.05
CA GLU A 118 -4.39 23.95 6.51
C GLU A 118 -3.35 24.95 6.99
N SER A 119 -3.06 24.96 8.29
CA SER A 119 -2.04 25.83 8.88
C SER A 119 -0.64 25.50 8.39
N LEU A 120 -0.35 24.23 8.09
CA LEU A 120 0.96 23.78 7.62
C LEU A 120 1.21 24.14 6.14
N THR A 121 0.17 24.04 5.31
CA THR A 121 0.28 24.18 3.85
C THR A 121 -0.17 25.53 3.33
N HIS A 122 -0.91 26.31 4.12
CA HIS A 122 -1.57 27.56 3.70
C HIS A 122 -2.45 27.38 2.45
N CYS A 123 -2.99 26.18 2.26
CA CYS A 123 -3.88 25.82 1.16
C CYS A 123 -5.28 25.54 1.70
N GLU A 124 -6.31 25.77 0.89
CA GLU A 124 -7.65 25.25 1.16
C GLU A 124 -7.66 23.73 0.93
N ILE A 125 -8.31 22.96 1.80
CA ILE A 125 -8.28 21.50 1.72
C ILE A 125 -9.56 20.95 1.10
N GLU A 126 -9.42 20.17 0.02
CA GLU A 126 -10.48 19.30 -0.50
C GLU A 126 -10.30 17.89 0.06
N VAL A 127 -11.15 17.49 1.01
CA VAL A 127 -11.03 16.20 1.71
C VAL A 127 -11.73 15.09 0.93
N SER A 128 -11.08 13.94 0.85
CA SER A 128 -11.63 12.66 0.38
C SER A 128 -11.38 11.57 1.43
N ALA A 129 -12.26 10.58 1.50
CA ALA A 129 -12.12 9.46 2.44
C ALA A 129 -11.27 8.36 1.79
N LEU A 130 -10.30 7.83 2.52
CA LEU A 130 -9.51 6.68 2.11
C LEU A 130 -9.25 5.72 3.27
N PRO A 131 -9.26 4.38 3.05
CA PRO A 131 -8.97 3.43 4.10
C PRO A 131 -7.58 3.69 4.74
N LEU A 132 -7.50 3.65 6.08
CA LEU A 132 -6.27 3.72 6.88
C LEU A 132 -5.12 2.86 6.34
N SER A 133 -5.38 1.59 6.03
CA SER A 133 -4.36 0.64 5.53
C SER A 133 -3.80 1.10 4.19
N ALA A 134 -4.66 1.61 3.31
CA ALA A 134 -4.24 2.17 2.02
C ALA A 134 -3.44 3.46 2.18
N ILE A 135 -3.80 4.32 3.14
CA ILE A 135 -3.03 5.53 3.44
C ILE A 135 -1.62 5.17 3.90
N ASP A 136 -1.49 4.24 4.84
CA ASP A 136 -0.18 3.82 5.35
C ASP A 136 0.71 3.26 4.23
N GLU A 137 0.15 2.46 3.31
CA GLU A 137 0.87 1.92 2.15
C GLU A 137 1.27 3.01 1.14
N LEU A 138 0.33 3.86 0.75
CA LEU A 138 0.53 4.86 -0.30
C LEU A 138 1.45 6.00 0.15
N VAL A 139 1.38 6.41 1.42
CA VAL A 139 2.33 7.37 1.99
C VAL A 139 3.75 6.80 1.91
N ASP A 140 3.94 5.55 2.33
CA ASP A 140 5.26 4.93 2.31
C ASP A 140 5.81 4.75 0.90
N LYS A 141 4.95 4.39 -0.07
CA LYS A 141 5.30 4.30 -1.50
C LYS A 141 5.63 5.66 -2.12
N GLY A 142 4.78 6.67 -1.89
CA GLY A 142 4.93 8.00 -2.49
C GLY A 142 6.22 8.70 -2.05
N TYR A 143 6.51 8.73 -0.75
CA TYR A 143 7.73 9.39 -0.26
C TYR A 143 9.02 8.65 -0.62
N ARG A 144 8.99 7.31 -0.78
CA ARG A 144 10.16 6.56 -1.29
C ARG A 144 10.52 6.96 -2.72
N GLN A 145 9.52 7.16 -3.57
CA GLN A 145 9.74 7.56 -4.97
C GLN A 145 10.38 8.95 -5.06
N ILE A 146 9.92 9.90 -4.25
CA ILE A 146 10.47 11.26 -4.22
C ILE A 146 11.92 11.29 -3.71
N ASN A 147 12.21 10.58 -2.62
CA ASN A 147 13.56 10.57 -2.05
C ASN A 147 14.58 9.91 -2.99
N THR A 148 14.19 8.85 -3.70
CA THR A 148 15.07 8.17 -4.66
C THR A 148 15.42 9.05 -5.86
N ALA A 149 14.48 9.88 -6.32
CA ALA A 149 14.72 10.83 -7.42
C ALA A 149 15.81 11.87 -7.07
N ILE A 150 15.93 12.26 -5.79
CA ILE A 150 16.86 13.30 -5.34
C ILE A 150 18.31 12.76 -5.18
N VAL A 151 18.49 11.45 -5.02
CA VAL A 151 19.81 10.80 -4.84
C VAL A 151 20.46 10.39 -6.17
N SER A 152 19.98 10.90 -7.30
CA SER A 152 20.69 10.82 -8.58
C SER A 152 21.92 11.72 -8.53
N ARG A 153 22.99 11.22 -7.89
CA ARG A 153 24.33 11.79 -7.87
C ARG A 153 24.74 12.05 -9.32
N PRO A 154 25.07 13.29 -9.72
CA PRO A 154 25.65 13.51 -11.05
C PRO A 154 27.03 12.85 -11.05
N THR A 155 27.12 11.66 -11.65
CA THR A 155 28.39 11.08 -12.08
C THR A 155 28.89 11.93 -13.24
N GLY A 156 29.56 13.04 -12.93
CA GLY A 156 30.43 13.71 -13.89
C GLY A 156 31.56 12.75 -14.28
N PRO A 157 32.00 12.72 -15.56
CA PRO A 157 33.10 11.87 -16.00
C PRO A 157 34.44 12.46 -15.51
N GLY A 158 34.71 12.30 -14.22
CA GLY A 158 36.01 12.60 -13.60
C GLY A 158 36.83 11.32 -13.57
N GLY A 159 37.72 11.16 -14.54
CA GLY A 159 38.64 10.02 -14.60
C GLY A 159 39.53 9.89 -13.36
N PRO A 160 40.08 8.69 -13.09
CA PRO A 160 40.92 8.48 -11.92
C PRO A 160 42.26 9.24 -12.06
N PRO A 161 42.74 9.92 -11.01
CA PRO A 161 44.11 10.42 -11.01
C PRO A 161 45.07 9.23 -10.94
N GLY A 162 45.94 9.10 -11.96
CA GLY A 162 46.98 8.08 -12.01
C GLY A 162 48.02 8.24 -10.88
N PRO A 163 48.75 7.17 -10.52
CA PRO A 163 49.73 7.22 -9.45
C PRO A 163 50.98 7.98 -9.90
N ARG A 164 51.34 9.04 -9.19
CA ARG A 164 52.61 9.75 -9.38
C ARG A 164 53.68 9.09 -8.52
N TRP A 165 54.61 8.44 -9.20
CA TRP A 165 55.78 7.78 -8.66
C TRP A 165 56.71 8.77 -7.94
N SER A 166 57.30 8.33 -6.83
CA SER A 166 58.66 8.71 -6.42
C SER A 166 59.18 7.76 -5.32
N GLU A 167 60.02 6.83 -5.73
CA GLU A 167 60.97 6.02 -4.95
C GLU A 167 62.09 6.92 -4.35
N PRO A 168 62.78 6.53 -3.26
CA PRO A 168 63.83 5.51 -3.36
C PRO A 168 64.03 4.54 -2.17
N ALA A 169 64.52 3.35 -2.55
CA ALA A 169 65.53 2.51 -1.91
C ALA A 169 65.44 2.20 -0.39
N ASP A 170 65.12 0.94 -0.06
CA ASP A 170 66.03 0.08 0.72
C ASP A 170 65.66 -1.42 0.54
N ALA A 171 66.58 -2.27 0.94
CA ALA A 171 66.87 -3.63 0.51
C ALA A 171 65.87 -4.74 0.90
N GLY A 172 66.01 -5.89 0.23
CA GLY A 172 65.90 -7.17 0.93
C GLY A 172 65.07 -8.29 0.27
N GLU A 173 65.69 -8.99 -0.68
CA GLU A 173 65.74 -10.45 -0.84
C GLU A 173 64.48 -11.38 -0.72
N ARG A 174 64.44 -12.33 -1.69
CA ARG A 174 63.90 -13.71 -1.66
C ARG A 174 62.36 -13.83 -1.61
N GLY A 175 61.63 -14.40 -2.56
CA GLY A 175 61.79 -15.62 -3.39
C GLY A 175 60.37 -16.02 -3.90
N PRO A 176 60.20 -17.02 -4.79
CA PRO A 176 58.99 -17.22 -5.60
C PRO A 176 57.93 -18.11 -4.92
N VAL A 177 56.82 -18.43 -5.61
CA VAL A 177 55.71 -19.41 -5.33
C VAL A 177 54.36 -18.67 -5.15
N ALA A 178 53.20 -18.99 -5.76
CA ALA A 178 52.70 -20.07 -6.62
C ALA A 178 51.52 -19.55 -7.47
N LYS A 179 51.31 -20.17 -8.64
CA LYS A 179 50.02 -20.24 -9.35
C LYS A 179 49.12 -21.28 -8.67
N VAL A 180 47.89 -20.91 -8.31
CA VAL A 180 46.69 -21.76 -8.15
C VAL A 180 45.52 -20.82 -8.47
N GLY A 181 44.64 -21.01 -9.45
CA GLY A 181 43.75 -22.16 -9.72
C GLY A 181 42.32 -21.60 -9.66
N LYS A 182 41.71 -21.28 -10.81
CA LYS A 182 40.55 -21.99 -11.39
C LYS A 182 39.48 -22.41 -10.36
N ILE A 183 38.33 -21.73 -10.35
CA ILE A 183 36.96 -22.28 -10.49
C ILE A 183 36.14 -21.12 -11.12
N GLY A 184 35.58 -21.19 -12.34
CA GLY A 184 34.36 -21.92 -12.69
C GLY A 184 33.17 -21.37 -11.88
N SER A 185 32.13 -20.75 -12.43
CA SER A 185 31.25 -21.29 -13.47
C SER A 185 30.49 -20.17 -14.20
N GLN A 186 30.54 -20.23 -15.53
CA GLN A 186 29.47 -19.80 -16.44
C GLN A 186 28.18 -20.59 -16.16
N LEU A 187 27.04 -19.93 -16.37
CA LEU A 187 25.81 -20.40 -17.05
C LEU A 187 24.78 -19.27 -16.83
N GLU A 188 24.62 -18.32 -17.76
CA GLU A 188 23.77 -18.44 -18.97
C GLU A 188 22.43 -19.12 -18.62
N SER A 189 21.38 -18.31 -18.47
CA SER A 189 20.36 -18.13 -19.51
C SER A 189 19.50 -19.39 -19.67
N ASP A 190 18.29 -19.41 -19.11
CA ASP A 190 17.09 -19.39 -19.94
C ASP A 190 15.80 -19.29 -19.12
N SER A 191 14.76 -18.77 -19.79
CA SER A 191 13.34 -18.75 -19.42
C SER A 191 12.87 -17.68 -18.44
N GLU A 192 12.84 -16.45 -18.95
CA GLU A 192 11.66 -15.61 -18.79
C GLU A 192 10.42 -16.43 -19.21
N VAL A 193 9.51 -16.70 -18.29
CA VAL A 193 8.14 -17.10 -18.65
C VAL A 193 7.25 -15.91 -18.36
N SER A 194 7.13 -15.06 -19.37
CA SER A 194 6.05 -14.09 -19.51
C SER A 194 4.71 -14.81 -19.32
N VAL A 195 4.10 -14.66 -18.15
CA VAL A 195 2.66 -14.93 -17.99
C VAL A 195 1.91 -13.65 -18.40
N THR A 196 2.12 -13.22 -19.64
CA THR A 196 1.19 -12.33 -20.34
C THR A 196 0.04 -13.18 -20.82
N ALA A 197 -0.86 -13.50 -19.91
CA ALA A 197 -2.20 -13.93 -20.23
C ALA A 197 -3.15 -13.35 -19.19
N GLN A 198 -3.26 -12.02 -19.17
CA GLN A 198 -4.51 -11.36 -18.80
C GLN A 198 -5.56 -11.73 -19.85
N ILE A 199 -6.02 -12.98 -19.79
CA ILE A 199 -7.35 -13.29 -20.23
C ILE A 199 -8.22 -12.74 -19.12
N SER A 200 -8.78 -11.56 -19.34
CA SER A 200 -9.84 -11.03 -18.49
C SER A 200 -10.84 -12.14 -18.23
N LEU A 201 -11.27 -12.31 -16.97
CA LEU A 201 -12.32 -13.26 -16.59
C LEU A 201 -13.58 -13.11 -17.49
N LEU A 202 -13.76 -11.91 -18.05
CA LEU A 202 -14.75 -11.54 -19.05
C LEU A 202 -14.65 -12.30 -20.40
N ALA A 203 -13.46 -12.72 -20.82
CA ALA A 203 -13.24 -13.39 -22.12
C ALA A 203 -13.64 -14.87 -22.10
N LEU A 204 -13.58 -15.52 -20.94
CA LEU A 204 -14.14 -16.87 -20.75
C LEU A 204 -15.67 -16.87 -20.68
N GLN A 205 -16.29 -15.70 -20.47
CA GLN A 205 -17.75 -15.56 -20.46
C GLN A 205 -18.37 -15.56 -21.87
N GLN A 206 -17.56 -15.42 -22.93
CA GLN A 206 -18.05 -15.33 -24.32
C GLN A 206 -17.94 -16.63 -25.12
N LEU A 207 -17.37 -17.70 -24.57
CA LEU A 207 -17.60 -19.03 -25.11
C LEU A 207 -18.89 -19.58 -24.50
N GLY A 208 -19.97 -19.47 -25.26
CA GLY A 208 -21.28 -19.99 -24.89
C GLY A 208 -21.24 -21.49 -24.66
N THR A 209 -21.11 -21.88 -23.41
CA THR A 209 -21.54 -23.18 -22.89
C THR A 209 -22.19 -22.92 -21.53
N ASP A 210 -23.52 -22.93 -21.51
CA ASP A 210 -24.39 -22.63 -20.35
C ASP A 210 -24.35 -23.68 -19.24
N ASP A 211 -23.49 -24.69 -19.36
CA ASP A 211 -23.45 -25.80 -18.41
C ASP A 211 -22.42 -25.56 -17.30
N LEU A 212 -22.92 -25.25 -16.10
CA LEU A 212 -22.12 -24.99 -14.91
C LEU A 212 -21.33 -26.25 -14.48
N GLU A 213 -21.86 -27.44 -14.74
CA GLU A 213 -21.21 -28.72 -14.46
C GLU A 213 -19.97 -28.92 -15.33
N ALA A 214 -20.04 -28.57 -16.62
CA ALA A 214 -18.90 -28.65 -17.53
C ALA A 214 -17.76 -27.70 -17.15
N ARG A 215 -18.08 -26.48 -16.67
CA ARG A 215 -17.08 -25.53 -16.17
C ARG A 215 -16.40 -26.03 -14.90
N PHE A 216 -17.20 -26.60 -13.99
CA PHE A 216 -16.68 -27.15 -12.75
C PHE A 216 -15.77 -28.37 -13.02
N ALA A 217 -16.17 -29.25 -13.94
CA ALA A 217 -15.35 -30.39 -14.36
C ALA A 217 -14.02 -29.95 -14.99
N ALA A 218 -14.03 -28.96 -15.88
CA ALA A 218 -12.82 -28.43 -16.50
C ALA A 218 -11.87 -27.79 -15.47
N LEU A 219 -12.42 -27.07 -14.48
CA LEU A 219 -11.63 -26.48 -13.40
C LEU A 219 -10.99 -27.57 -12.52
N LEU A 220 -11.74 -28.61 -12.16
CA LEU A 220 -11.21 -29.74 -11.41
C LEU A 220 -10.10 -30.46 -12.16
N GLN A 221 -10.27 -30.65 -13.47
CA GLN A 221 -9.25 -31.28 -14.30
C GLN A 221 -7.95 -30.47 -14.36
N VAL A 222 -8.04 -29.14 -14.46
CA VAL A 222 -6.87 -28.24 -14.42
C VAL A 222 -6.19 -28.24 -13.05
N LEU A 223 -6.95 -28.35 -11.96
CA LEU A 223 -6.41 -28.41 -10.60
C LEU A 223 -5.66 -29.71 -10.32
N ILE A 224 -6.13 -30.83 -10.88
CA ILE A 224 -5.46 -32.14 -10.81
C ILE A 224 -4.17 -32.12 -11.65
N ASP A 225 -4.22 -31.59 -12.88
CA ASP A 225 -3.06 -31.53 -13.79
C ASP A 225 -1.92 -30.67 -13.20
N LYS A 226 -2.28 -29.56 -12.53
CA LYS A 226 -1.32 -28.72 -11.81
C LYS A 226 -0.90 -29.27 -10.44
N GLY A 227 -1.39 -30.44 -10.03
CA GLY A 227 -1.03 -31.12 -8.78
C GLY A 227 -1.49 -30.41 -7.51
N LEU A 228 -2.46 -29.50 -7.61
CA LEU A 228 -2.95 -28.69 -6.48
C LEU A 228 -3.99 -29.43 -5.63
N VAL A 229 -4.64 -30.45 -6.19
CA VAL A 229 -5.63 -31.29 -5.51
C VAL A 229 -5.44 -32.73 -5.98
N THR A 230 -5.35 -33.68 -5.05
CA THR A 230 -5.32 -35.10 -5.39
C THR A 230 -6.74 -35.66 -5.55
N GLU A 231 -6.93 -36.67 -6.40
CA GLU A 231 -8.25 -37.32 -6.61
C GLU A 231 -8.87 -37.82 -5.28
N ALA A 232 -8.02 -38.19 -4.32
CA ALA A 232 -8.44 -38.62 -2.98
C ALA A 232 -9.07 -37.48 -2.16
N GLU A 233 -8.49 -36.29 -2.19
CA GLU A 233 -9.01 -35.10 -1.48
C GLU A 233 -10.32 -34.60 -2.10
N LEU A 234 -10.43 -34.67 -3.43
CA LEU A 234 -11.65 -34.33 -4.14
C LEU A 234 -12.81 -35.28 -3.80
N ALA A 235 -12.53 -36.59 -3.73
CA ALA A 235 -13.51 -37.60 -3.32
C ALA A 235 -13.96 -37.42 -1.86
N GLU A 236 -13.07 -36.96 -0.98
CA GLU A 236 -13.39 -36.66 0.42
C GLU A 236 -14.26 -35.40 0.55
N ALA A 237 -13.98 -34.36 -0.24
CA ALA A 237 -14.77 -33.12 -0.27
C ALA A 237 -16.20 -33.36 -0.77
N LEU A 238 -16.39 -34.22 -1.78
CA LEU A 238 -17.72 -34.59 -2.28
C LEU A 238 -18.51 -35.46 -1.28
N LYS A 239 -17.84 -36.15 -0.34
CA LYS A 239 -18.48 -37.01 0.67
C LYS A 239 -18.93 -36.27 1.93
N LYS A 240 -18.57 -34.99 2.10
CA LYS A 240 -19.09 -34.10 3.16
C LYS A 240 -20.16 -33.13 2.62
N PRO A 241 -21.42 -33.56 2.42
CA PRO A 241 -22.49 -32.62 2.12
C PRO A 241 -22.93 -31.85 3.39
N LYS A 242 -22.82 -30.51 3.32
CA LYS A 242 -23.48 -29.42 4.09
C LYS A 242 -23.44 -29.45 5.64
N PRO A 243 -22.93 -28.39 6.31
CA PRO A 243 -23.62 -27.85 7.47
C PRO A 243 -24.83 -27.03 6.99
N ASN A 244 -26.03 -27.48 7.38
CA ASN A 244 -27.27 -26.72 7.26
C ASN A 244 -27.10 -25.35 7.94
N ASN A 245 -27.35 -24.28 7.20
CA ASN A 245 -27.63 -22.98 7.77
C ASN A 245 -29.12 -22.96 8.13
N SER A 246 -29.45 -22.89 9.42
CA SER A 246 -30.76 -22.51 9.95
C SER A 246 -30.54 -21.46 11.02
#